data_AF-A0A7S4N5E0-F1
#
_entry.id   AF-A0A7S4N5E0-F1
#
_cell.length_a   1.000
_cell.length_b   1.000
_cell.length_c   1.000
_cell.angle_alpha   90.00
_cell.angle_beta   90.00
_cell.angle_gamma   90.00
#
_symmetry.space_group_name_H-M   'P 1'
#
loop_
_entity.id
_entity.type
_entity.pdbx_description
1 polymer ?
#
loop_
_entity_poly.entity_id
_entity_poly.type
_entity_poly.pdbx_seq_one_letter_code
_entity_poly.pdbx_strand_id
1 'polypeptide(L)'
;MSLWRCRTEVTRPFLMKVTLASLLIHHNDVFSALSSFNAVKAAKGDDSALVGDSFVVDQSHYALELERSAAAASRKVRGSYPYLKLWRSWSDLAIKIIRCELAKSLPHPVDKEASLDLSFRLGVAADQGSMPCFGHPGGRAGYVLDNFCRVKVISDLVFEATEASVRTLANCSGTGGEDGQAFFAEALKSMGLPSSRPVSVDMHPSPLKLISLGGGPGYDFVAAVLAASFHSASKQKQQHHEDDGSNRIGVVRATPIHATVFDYESGWADLVSIMSNSVRSCLPQGGVHSCDFGKCDITASLSSPVNMKCREQVNKADVFICSYCVAENAKELRKKDYIFFKDLFWEMSEGSLFIFTETTHRLWPELVEVAQNTCDRLGNSGFHIAFPRAGRGKDNFQMVLQKSKDGAMSEDQRMLLNRFRHHALMHKQKIASGFHRQAKKIKGAK
;
A
#
# COMPACT_ATOMS: atom_id res chain seq x y z
N MET A 1 -10.94 -31.46 -64.67
CA MET A 1 -10.47 -32.06 -63.41
C MET A 1 -11.31 -31.47 -62.28
N SER A 2 -12.53 -31.99 -62.11
CA SER A 2 -12.91 -33.03 -61.12
C SER A 2 -13.10 -32.40 -59.72
N LEU A 3 -14.34 -32.04 -59.33
CA LEU A 3 -15.34 -32.91 -58.65
C LEU A 3 -14.90 -33.15 -57.18
N TRP A 4 -15.59 -32.75 -56.10
CA TRP A 4 -16.99 -32.98 -55.71
C TRP A 4 -17.45 -32.11 -54.52
N ARG A 5 -18.74 -31.76 -54.52
CA ARG A 5 -19.57 -31.66 -53.31
C ARG A 5 -20.07 -33.05 -52.95
N CYS A 6 -20.15 -33.40 -51.68
CA CYS A 6 -21.18 -34.32 -51.20
C CYS A 6 -21.63 -33.95 -49.78
N ARG A 7 -22.94 -33.98 -49.59
CA ARG A 7 -23.71 -33.79 -48.34
C ARG A 7 -24.11 -35.18 -47.83
N THR A 8 -24.71 -35.18 -46.63
CA THR A 8 -25.42 -36.27 -45.90
C THR A 8 -24.52 -37.09 -44.98
N GLU A 9 -24.90 -37.51 -43.77
CA GLU A 9 -26.06 -37.22 -42.91
C GLU A 9 -25.71 -37.67 -41.47
N VAL A 10 -26.30 -36.95 -40.51
CA VAL A 10 -26.78 -37.35 -39.17
C VAL A 10 -26.19 -38.60 -38.48
N THR A 11 -25.59 -38.37 -37.30
CA THR A 11 -25.97 -39.04 -36.04
C THR A 11 -25.43 -38.26 -34.83
N ARG A 12 -26.34 -37.71 -34.02
CA ARG A 12 -26.16 -37.40 -32.58
C ARG A 12 -26.72 -38.60 -31.79
N PRO A 13 -26.40 -38.83 -30.50
CA PRO A 13 -26.05 -37.82 -29.48
C PRO A 13 -24.93 -38.23 -28.50
N PHE A 14 -24.22 -37.26 -27.91
CA PHE A 14 -23.67 -37.44 -26.57
C PHE A 14 -23.71 -36.11 -25.80
N LEU A 15 -24.54 -36.09 -24.76
CA LEU A 15 -24.52 -35.13 -23.68
C LEU A 15 -23.14 -35.22 -22.99
N MET A 16 -22.46 -34.09 -22.85
CA MET A 16 -21.48 -33.92 -21.78
C MET A 16 -21.83 -32.67 -20.98
N LYS A 17 -22.11 -32.90 -19.71
CA LYS A 17 -22.42 -31.92 -18.68
C LYS A 17 -21.30 -30.88 -18.61
N VAL A 18 -21.59 -29.65 -19.00
CA VAL A 18 -20.77 -28.49 -18.63
C VAL A 18 -21.08 -28.20 -17.17
N THR A 19 -20.12 -28.52 -16.31
CA THR A 19 -20.19 -28.34 -14.86
C THR A 19 -20.25 -26.86 -14.52
N LEU A 20 -21.17 -26.53 -13.61
CA LEU A 20 -21.47 -25.21 -13.03
C LEU A 20 -20.31 -24.52 -12.26
N ALA A 21 -19.05 -24.89 -12.52
CA ALA A 21 -17.88 -24.40 -11.78
C ALA A 21 -17.36 -23.03 -12.27
N SER A 22 -17.58 -22.66 -13.53
CA SER A 22 -17.09 -21.39 -14.09
C SER A 22 -18.00 -20.19 -13.80
N LEU A 23 -19.21 -20.40 -13.27
CA LEU A 23 -20.13 -19.32 -12.84
C LEU A 23 -19.98 -18.96 -11.35
N LEU A 24 -19.35 -19.81 -10.53
CA LEU A 24 -19.10 -19.52 -9.11
C LEU A 24 -17.79 -18.74 -8.87
N ILE A 25 -16.83 -18.80 -9.80
CA ILE A 25 -15.57 -18.03 -9.70
C ILE A 25 -15.82 -16.53 -9.96
N HIS A 26 -16.82 -16.18 -10.77
CA HIS A 26 -17.17 -14.79 -11.05
C HIS A 26 -17.97 -14.09 -9.94
N HIS A 27 -18.50 -14.82 -8.95
CA HIS A 27 -19.21 -14.18 -7.83
C HIS A 27 -18.24 -13.54 -6.83
N ASN A 28 -17.08 -14.14 -6.55
CA ASN A 28 -16.13 -13.59 -5.57
C ASN A 28 -15.44 -12.28 -6.03
N ASP A 29 -15.19 -12.12 -7.33
CA ASP A 29 -14.58 -10.91 -7.90
C ASP A 29 -15.56 -9.71 -7.93
N VAL A 30 -16.85 -9.96 -8.14
CA VAL A 30 -17.90 -8.93 -8.08
C VAL A 30 -18.08 -8.40 -6.65
N PHE A 31 -17.90 -9.25 -5.63
CA PHE A 31 -17.97 -8.84 -4.23
C PHE A 31 -16.76 -8.05 -3.74
N SER A 32 -15.56 -8.31 -4.26
CA SER A 32 -14.38 -7.48 -3.98
C SER A 32 -14.60 -6.04 -4.48
N ALA A 33 -15.08 -5.89 -5.70
CA ALA A 33 -15.42 -4.58 -6.29
C ALA A 33 -16.57 -3.86 -5.56
N LEU A 34 -17.58 -4.59 -5.06
CA LEU A 34 -18.66 -4.04 -4.23
C LEU A 34 -18.17 -3.62 -2.83
N SER A 35 -17.15 -4.29 -2.27
CA SER A 35 -16.55 -3.91 -0.99
C SER A 35 -15.71 -2.64 -1.08
N SER A 36 -14.91 -2.47 -2.14
CA SER A 36 -14.20 -1.21 -2.45
C SER A 36 -15.19 -0.08 -2.76
N PHE A 37 -16.32 -0.39 -3.43
CA PHE A 37 -17.39 0.58 -3.67
C PHE A 37 -18.06 1.04 -2.37
N ASN A 38 -18.32 0.13 -1.43
CA ASN A 38 -18.87 0.48 -0.12
C ASN A 38 -17.86 1.17 0.78
N ALA A 39 -16.56 0.89 0.72
CA ALA A 39 -15.54 1.63 1.48
C ALA A 39 -15.42 3.09 1.01
N VAL A 40 -15.43 3.34 -0.31
CA VAL A 40 -15.39 4.70 -0.87
C VAL A 40 -16.72 5.44 -0.70
N LYS A 41 -17.86 4.72 -0.62
CA LYS A 41 -19.19 5.32 -0.39
C LYS A 41 -19.50 5.50 1.10
N ALA A 42 -19.00 4.65 1.99
CA ALA A 42 -19.08 4.79 3.44
C ALA A 42 -18.15 5.91 3.95
N ALA A 43 -16.97 6.09 3.34
CA ALA A 43 -16.12 7.27 3.59
C ALA A 43 -16.67 8.58 2.99
N LYS A 44 -17.81 8.53 2.28
CA LYS A 44 -18.48 9.69 1.65
C LYS A 44 -19.94 9.84 2.08
N GLY A 45 -20.41 9.04 3.03
CA GLY A 45 -21.73 9.20 3.62
C GLY A 45 -21.69 10.34 4.63
N ASP A 46 -22.22 11.50 4.26
CA ASP A 46 -22.53 12.66 5.13
C ASP A 46 -21.60 12.89 6.35
N ASP A 47 -20.28 12.89 6.11
CA ASP A 47 -19.26 13.29 7.10
C ASP A 47 -19.37 14.79 7.50
N SER A 48 -20.27 15.57 6.87
CA SER A 48 -20.56 16.95 7.28
C SER A 48 -21.14 17.06 8.69
N ALA A 49 -21.65 15.97 9.27
CA ALA A 49 -22.14 15.93 10.65
C ALA A 49 -21.03 15.76 11.71
N LEU A 50 -19.81 15.36 11.33
CA LEU A 50 -18.75 15.07 12.31
C LEU A 50 -18.05 16.31 12.90
N VAL A 51 -18.34 17.50 12.38
CA VAL A 51 -17.70 18.75 12.86
C VAL A 51 -18.66 19.59 13.71
N GLY A 52 -19.94 19.20 13.83
CA GLY A 52 -20.98 20.03 14.45
C GLY A 52 -21.41 19.62 15.87
N ASP A 53 -21.39 18.33 16.20
CA ASP A 53 -21.79 17.85 17.52
C ASP A 53 -20.58 17.30 18.27
N SER A 54 -20.45 17.68 19.54
CA SER A 54 -19.43 17.21 20.48
C SER A 54 -19.62 15.72 20.77
N PHE A 55 -19.30 14.87 19.80
CA PHE A 55 -19.19 13.44 19.99
C PHE A 55 -17.94 13.23 20.86
N VAL A 56 -18.13 13.16 22.17
CA VAL A 56 -17.11 12.66 23.09
C VAL A 56 -16.96 11.17 22.77
N VAL A 57 -16.12 10.91 21.77
CA VAL A 57 -15.67 9.57 21.38
C VAL A 57 -14.98 8.98 22.60
N ASP A 58 -15.66 8.04 23.26
CA ASP A 58 -15.06 7.28 24.35
C ASP A 58 -13.95 6.38 23.80
N GLN A 59 -12.71 6.88 23.85
CA GLN A 59 -11.52 6.16 23.39
C GLN A 59 -11.38 4.79 24.07
N SER A 60 -11.87 4.63 25.30
CA SER A 60 -11.79 3.37 26.04
C SER A 60 -12.68 2.28 25.42
N HIS A 61 -13.88 2.65 24.98
CA HIS A 61 -14.78 1.74 24.26
C HIS A 61 -14.14 1.23 22.96
N TYR A 62 -13.52 2.14 22.20
CA TYR A 62 -12.88 1.81 20.94
C TYR A 62 -11.64 0.92 21.08
N ALA A 63 -10.79 1.19 22.07
CA ALA A 63 -9.65 0.34 22.38
C ALA A 63 -10.10 -1.10 22.72
N LEU A 64 -11.15 -1.22 23.55
CA LEU A 64 -11.73 -2.51 23.91
C LEU A 64 -12.31 -3.25 22.68
N GLU A 65 -12.92 -2.54 21.74
CA GLU A 65 -13.45 -3.12 20.50
C GLU A 65 -12.34 -3.61 19.55
N LEU A 66 -11.23 -2.87 19.45
CA LEU A 66 -10.03 -3.32 18.72
C LEU A 66 -9.45 -4.59 19.34
N GLU A 67 -9.32 -4.65 20.67
CA GLU A 67 -8.83 -5.83 21.39
C GLU A 67 -9.76 -7.05 21.20
N ARG A 68 -11.09 -6.84 21.32
CA ARG A 68 -12.09 -7.90 21.08
C ARG A 68 -12.03 -8.43 19.65
N SER A 69 -11.85 -7.55 18.67
CA SER A 69 -11.74 -7.92 17.26
C SER A 69 -10.46 -8.71 16.97
N ALA A 70 -9.32 -8.28 17.53
CA ALA A 70 -8.06 -9.01 17.42
C ALA A 70 -8.12 -10.38 18.12
N ALA A 71 -8.76 -10.45 19.29
CA ALA A 71 -9.05 -11.70 20.01
C ALA A 71 -10.01 -12.64 19.27
N ALA A 72 -10.95 -12.09 18.49
CA ALA A 72 -11.77 -12.91 17.61
C ALA A 72 -10.94 -13.48 16.45
N ALA A 73 -9.99 -12.69 15.92
CA ALA A 73 -9.12 -13.08 14.82
C ALA A 73 -8.14 -14.20 15.20
N SER A 74 -7.64 -14.19 16.45
CA SER A 74 -6.75 -15.24 16.98
C SER A 74 -7.36 -16.64 16.92
N ARG A 75 -8.69 -16.75 16.95
CA ARG A 75 -9.46 -18.01 16.90
C ARG A 75 -9.81 -18.44 15.47
N LYS A 76 -9.40 -17.70 14.46
CA LYS A 76 -9.67 -18.01 13.04
C LYS A 76 -8.40 -18.49 12.36
N VAL A 77 -8.57 -19.36 11.37
CA VAL A 77 -7.48 -19.80 10.50
C VAL A 77 -6.96 -18.59 9.73
N ARG A 78 -5.64 -18.33 9.80
CA ARG A 78 -4.99 -17.25 9.06
C ARG A 78 -5.24 -17.39 7.57
N GLY A 79 -5.42 -16.26 6.90
CA GLY A 79 -5.84 -16.20 5.50
C GLY A 79 -7.27 -16.68 5.21
N SER A 80 -8.04 -17.20 6.17
CA SER A 80 -9.44 -17.59 5.92
C SER A 80 -10.33 -16.37 5.69
N TYR A 81 -11.46 -16.54 5.01
CA TYR A 81 -12.43 -15.45 4.79
C TYR A 81 -12.89 -14.78 6.10
N PRO A 82 -13.26 -15.51 7.17
CA PRO A 82 -13.58 -14.90 8.46
C PRO A 82 -12.43 -14.07 9.07
N TYR A 83 -11.18 -14.52 8.91
CA TYR A 83 -10.00 -13.78 9.39
C TYR A 83 -9.82 -12.46 8.62
N LEU A 84 -9.92 -12.50 7.28
CA LEU A 84 -9.86 -11.30 6.44
C LEU A 84 -11.01 -10.32 6.76
N LYS A 85 -12.21 -10.82 7.05
CA LYS A 85 -13.35 -9.99 7.47
C LYS A 85 -13.05 -9.26 8.79
N LEU A 86 -12.41 -9.93 9.74
CA LEU A 86 -12.01 -9.33 11.02
C LEU A 86 -10.91 -8.29 10.83
N TRP A 87 -9.91 -8.54 9.98
CA TRP A 87 -8.92 -7.53 9.58
C TRP A 87 -9.58 -6.27 9.01
N ARG A 88 -10.53 -6.42 8.08
CA ARG A 88 -11.22 -5.28 7.47
C ARG A 88 -11.97 -4.46 8.52
N SER A 89 -12.75 -5.13 9.37
CA SER A 89 -13.47 -4.46 10.47
C SER A 89 -12.53 -3.77 11.45
N TRP A 90 -11.44 -4.43 11.84
CA TRP A 90 -10.46 -3.89 12.77
C TRP A 90 -9.72 -2.68 12.18
N SER A 91 -9.24 -2.79 10.93
CA SER A 91 -8.52 -1.71 10.25
C SER A 91 -9.42 -0.50 9.99
N ASP A 92 -10.68 -0.70 9.58
CA ASP A 92 -11.64 0.39 9.40
C ASP A 92 -11.91 1.13 10.72
N LEU A 93 -12.06 0.39 11.82
CA LEU A 93 -12.25 0.97 13.14
C LEU A 93 -11.00 1.75 13.59
N ALA A 94 -9.82 1.16 13.47
CA ALA A 94 -8.55 1.77 13.84
C ALA A 94 -8.28 3.06 13.04
N ILE A 95 -8.49 3.04 11.72
CA ILE A 95 -8.37 4.20 10.83
C ILE A 95 -9.34 5.30 11.28
N LYS A 96 -10.58 4.96 11.62
CA LYS A 96 -11.57 5.92 12.11
C LYS A 96 -11.12 6.59 13.40
N ILE A 97 -10.64 5.82 14.38
CA ILE A 97 -10.19 6.34 15.67
C ILE A 97 -9.00 7.29 15.48
N ILE A 98 -7.97 6.86 14.73
CA ILE A 98 -6.79 7.69 14.45
C ILE A 98 -7.19 8.98 13.71
N ARG A 99 -8.07 8.89 12.70
CA ARG A 99 -8.57 10.06 11.97
C ARG A 99 -9.31 11.04 12.89
N CYS A 100 -10.13 10.54 13.82
CA CYS A 100 -10.81 11.38 14.82
C CYS A 100 -9.82 12.06 15.77
N GLU A 101 -8.79 11.35 16.23
CA GLU A 101 -7.77 11.92 17.10
C GLU A 101 -6.91 12.97 16.38
N LEU A 102 -6.54 12.67 15.14
CA LEU A 102 -5.83 13.58 14.27
C LEU A 102 -6.61 14.87 14.04
N ALA A 103 -7.92 14.77 13.76
CA ALA A 103 -8.78 15.94 13.55
C ALA A 103 -8.81 16.90 14.76
N LYS A 104 -8.75 16.37 15.98
CA LYS A 104 -8.68 17.18 17.22
C LYS A 104 -7.32 17.85 17.42
N SER A 105 -6.28 17.23 16.87
CA SER A 105 -4.88 17.61 17.10
C SER A 105 -4.27 18.38 15.94
N LEU A 106 -5.05 18.75 14.92
CA LEU A 106 -4.56 19.46 13.75
C LEU A 106 -3.93 20.80 14.15
N PRO A 107 -2.80 21.18 13.52
CA PRO A 107 -2.10 22.43 13.86
C PRO A 107 -2.89 23.66 13.36
N HIS A 108 -3.77 23.46 12.37
CA HIS A 108 -4.59 24.50 11.76
C HIS A 108 -6.00 23.97 11.49
N PRO A 109 -7.03 24.83 11.56
CA PRO A 109 -8.38 24.44 11.19
C PRO A 109 -8.44 24.07 9.70
N VAL A 110 -9.34 23.16 9.35
CA VAL A 110 -9.59 22.77 7.96
C VAL A 110 -10.20 23.94 7.20
N ASP A 111 -9.52 24.37 6.14
CA ASP A 111 -10.08 25.25 5.13
C ASP A 111 -10.67 24.39 4.00
N LYS A 112 -12.00 24.33 3.93
CA LYS A 112 -12.71 23.49 2.97
C LYS A 112 -12.46 23.93 1.53
N GLU A 113 -12.38 25.23 1.26
CA GLU A 113 -12.19 25.74 -0.09
C GLU A 113 -10.76 25.45 -0.56
N ALA A 114 -9.77 25.74 0.27
CA ALA A 114 -8.37 25.42 -0.02
C ALA A 114 -8.12 23.91 -0.16
N SER A 115 -8.80 23.07 0.64
CA SER A 115 -8.72 21.60 0.51
C SER A 115 -9.29 21.12 -0.83
N LEU A 116 -10.43 21.67 -1.26
CA LEU A 116 -11.05 21.34 -2.54
C LEU A 116 -10.18 21.77 -3.74
N ASP A 117 -9.62 22.97 -3.70
CA ASP A 117 -8.67 23.44 -4.73
C ASP A 117 -7.44 22.52 -4.79
N LEU A 118 -6.83 22.23 -3.64
CA LEU A 118 -5.68 21.31 -3.57
C LEU A 118 -6.02 19.92 -4.13
N SER A 119 -7.18 19.36 -3.77
CA SER A 119 -7.64 18.06 -4.29
C SER A 119 -7.81 18.06 -5.81
N PHE A 120 -8.38 19.14 -6.37
CA PHE A 120 -8.51 19.31 -7.81
C PHE A 120 -7.15 19.40 -8.49
N ARG A 121 -6.25 20.24 -7.96
CA ARG A 121 -4.89 20.42 -8.50
C ARG A 121 -4.06 19.15 -8.47
N LEU A 122 -4.20 18.30 -7.45
CA LEU A 122 -3.55 16.98 -7.42
C LEU A 122 -4.04 16.06 -8.54
N GLY A 123 -5.34 16.11 -8.87
CA GLY A 123 -5.89 15.39 -10.02
C GLY A 123 -5.28 15.87 -11.35
N VAL A 124 -5.07 17.18 -11.49
CA VAL A 124 -4.39 17.77 -12.66
C VAL A 124 -2.91 17.39 -12.68
N ALA A 125 -2.24 17.44 -11.53
CA ALA A 125 -0.83 17.08 -11.35
C ALA A 125 -0.54 15.64 -11.79
N ALA A 126 -1.40 14.69 -11.43
CA ALA A 126 -1.26 13.29 -11.84
C ALA A 126 -1.42 13.05 -13.36
N ASP A 127 -2.11 13.95 -14.07
CA ASP A 127 -2.23 13.91 -15.54
C ASP A 127 -1.04 14.60 -16.22
N GLN A 128 -0.56 15.71 -15.65
CA GLN A 128 0.49 16.55 -16.27
C GLN A 128 1.91 16.22 -15.80
N GLY A 129 2.06 15.51 -14.69
CA GLY A 129 3.34 15.24 -14.04
C GLY A 129 3.99 16.45 -13.40
N SER A 130 3.19 17.38 -12.85
CA SER A 130 3.66 18.57 -12.14
C SER A 130 2.99 18.73 -10.79
N MET A 131 3.76 18.62 -9.71
CA MET A 131 3.33 18.72 -8.31
C MET A 131 2.66 20.08 -8.02
N PRO A 132 1.51 20.13 -7.32
CA PRO A 132 0.92 21.39 -6.87
C PRO A 132 1.58 21.89 -5.59
N CYS A 133 1.34 23.17 -5.27
CA CYS A 133 1.83 23.77 -4.04
C CYS A 133 0.99 23.30 -2.83
N PHE A 134 1.66 22.85 -1.77
CA PHE A 134 1.03 22.53 -0.49
C PHE A 134 1.12 23.67 0.53
N GLY A 135 1.48 24.89 0.12
CA GLY A 135 1.78 26.00 1.03
C GLY A 135 0.63 26.42 1.96
N HIS A 136 -0.64 26.18 1.59
CA HIS A 136 -1.80 26.58 2.40
C HIS A 136 -2.06 25.63 3.59
N PRO A 137 -1.85 26.05 4.85
CA PRO A 137 -1.93 25.16 6.01
C PRO A 137 -3.31 24.55 6.22
N GLY A 138 -4.39 25.33 6.10
CA GLY A 138 -5.76 24.81 6.22
C GLY A 138 -6.15 23.86 5.08
N GLY A 139 -5.52 24.02 3.91
CA GLY A 139 -5.70 23.12 2.77
C GLY A 139 -5.01 21.78 3.00
N ARG A 140 -3.78 21.80 3.56
CA ARG A 140 -3.08 20.59 4.01
C ARG A 140 -3.88 19.86 5.09
N ALA A 141 -4.40 20.58 6.09
CA ALA A 141 -5.21 19.99 7.15
C ALA A 141 -6.43 19.22 6.60
N GLY A 142 -7.16 19.83 5.67
CA GLY A 142 -8.26 19.16 4.96
C GLY A 142 -7.78 17.95 4.14
N TYR A 143 -6.70 18.11 3.37
CA TYR A 143 -6.09 17.02 2.61
C TYR A 143 -5.77 15.81 3.48
N VAL A 144 -5.17 16.03 4.65
CA VAL A 144 -4.79 14.95 5.58
C VAL A 144 -6.00 14.13 6.01
N LEU A 145 -7.12 14.78 6.33
CA LEU A 145 -8.34 14.09 6.75
C LEU A 145 -9.09 13.44 5.59
N ASP A 146 -9.17 14.10 4.43
CA ASP A 146 -9.92 13.64 3.27
C ASP A 146 -9.26 12.46 2.55
N ASN A 147 -7.92 12.38 2.61
CA ASN A 147 -7.13 11.33 1.96
C ASN A 147 -6.68 10.23 2.95
N PHE A 148 -7.19 10.24 4.18
CA PHE A 148 -6.80 9.27 5.21
C PHE A 148 -7.10 7.80 4.82
N CYS A 149 -8.04 7.58 3.89
CA CYS A 149 -8.32 6.25 3.34
C CYS A 149 -7.11 5.63 2.60
N ARG A 150 -6.09 6.41 2.21
CA ARG A 150 -4.86 5.90 1.58
C ARG A 150 -4.09 4.95 2.49
N VAL A 151 -4.18 5.14 3.81
CA VAL A 151 -3.63 4.22 4.82
C VAL A 151 -4.07 2.77 4.53
N LYS A 152 -5.34 2.58 4.19
CA LYS A 152 -5.93 1.27 3.93
C LYS A 152 -5.28 0.55 2.75
N VAL A 153 -4.87 1.30 1.72
CA VAL A 153 -4.33 0.74 0.47
C VAL A 153 -3.06 -0.05 0.73
N ILE A 154 -2.16 0.51 1.55
CA ILE A 154 -0.88 -0.09 1.87
C ILE A 154 -1.04 -1.12 2.99
N SER A 155 -1.87 -0.84 3.99
CA SER A 155 -2.09 -1.79 5.08
C SER A 155 -2.70 -3.08 4.55
N ASP A 156 -3.67 -2.99 3.63
CA ASP A 156 -4.25 -4.17 2.98
C ASP A 156 -3.22 -4.89 2.11
N LEU A 157 -2.35 -4.18 1.40
CA LEU A 157 -1.28 -4.79 0.60
C LEU A 157 -0.31 -5.59 1.48
N VAL A 158 0.21 -4.96 2.54
CA VAL A 158 1.14 -5.60 3.48
C VAL A 158 0.48 -6.78 4.16
N PHE A 159 -0.77 -6.61 4.61
CA PHE A 159 -1.53 -7.67 5.27
C PHE A 159 -1.79 -8.84 4.31
N GLU A 160 -2.31 -8.60 3.12
CA GLU A 160 -2.58 -9.65 2.13
C GLU A 160 -1.32 -10.39 1.73
N ALA A 161 -0.18 -9.72 1.56
CA ALA A 161 1.09 -10.39 1.26
C ALA A 161 1.51 -11.32 2.39
N THR A 162 1.38 -10.89 3.65
CA THR A 162 1.71 -11.75 4.81
C THR A 162 0.79 -12.97 4.91
N GLU A 163 -0.47 -12.84 4.49
CA GLU A 163 -1.46 -13.92 4.54
C GLU A 163 -1.45 -14.82 3.28
N ALA A 164 -1.08 -14.30 2.11
CA ALA A 164 -1.00 -15.04 0.86
C ALA A 164 -0.02 -16.21 0.98
N SER A 165 1.13 -15.99 1.64
CA SER A 165 2.09 -17.06 1.89
C SER A 165 1.54 -18.18 2.78
N VAL A 166 0.52 -17.93 3.61
CA VAL A 166 -0.16 -19.00 4.36
C VAL A 166 -1.06 -19.83 3.44
N ARG A 167 -1.70 -19.20 2.44
CA ARG A 167 -2.57 -19.89 1.47
C ARG A 167 -1.80 -20.68 0.42
N THR A 168 -0.70 -20.13 -0.10
CA THR A 168 0.15 -20.80 -1.10
C THR A 168 0.70 -22.12 -0.55
N LEU A 169 1.09 -22.15 0.73
CA LEU A 169 1.51 -23.40 1.39
C LEU A 169 0.38 -24.44 1.53
N ALA A 170 -0.89 -24.02 1.48
CA ALA A 170 -2.03 -24.90 1.70
C ALA A 170 -2.60 -25.50 0.40
N ASN A 171 -2.38 -24.89 -0.78
CA ASN A 171 -3.17 -25.20 -1.99
C ASN A 171 -2.41 -25.29 -3.34
N CYS A 172 -1.08 -25.20 -3.41
CA CYS A 172 -0.42 -25.05 -4.71
C CYS A 172 -0.12 -26.36 -5.46
N SER A 173 -0.99 -26.65 -6.44
CA SER A 173 -0.66 -27.30 -7.71
C SER A 173 -1.29 -26.52 -8.89
N GLY A 174 -0.51 -25.59 -9.45
CA GLY A 174 -0.63 -25.16 -10.85
C GLY A 174 -1.56 -23.97 -11.13
N THR A 175 -0.98 -22.76 -11.27
CA THR A 175 -1.19 -21.85 -12.42
C THR A 175 -0.33 -20.57 -12.27
N GLY A 176 0.84 -20.56 -12.92
CA GLY A 176 1.54 -19.44 -13.60
C GLY A 176 1.85 -18.09 -12.91
N GLY A 177 1.05 -17.59 -11.97
CA GLY A 177 1.18 -16.24 -11.42
C GLY A 177 1.75 -16.15 -10.00
N GLU A 178 2.13 -17.27 -9.40
CA GLU A 178 2.42 -17.37 -7.96
C GLU A 178 3.82 -16.86 -7.57
N ASP A 179 4.80 -16.99 -8.47
CA ASP A 179 6.21 -16.72 -8.17
C ASP A 179 6.47 -15.25 -7.80
N GLY A 180 5.73 -14.33 -8.41
CA GLY A 180 5.89 -12.90 -8.15
C GLY A 180 5.42 -12.45 -6.77
N GLN A 181 4.47 -13.16 -6.14
CA GLN A 181 3.97 -12.77 -4.81
C GLN A 181 4.72 -13.46 -3.67
N ALA A 182 5.35 -14.61 -3.95
CA ALA A 182 6.11 -15.37 -2.97
C ALA A 182 7.25 -14.54 -2.36
N PHE A 183 8.09 -13.91 -3.19
CA PHE A 183 9.22 -13.13 -2.68
C PHE A 183 8.76 -11.96 -1.80
N PHE A 184 7.66 -11.29 -2.15
CA PHE A 184 7.16 -10.16 -1.36
C PHE A 184 6.71 -10.63 0.02
N ALA A 185 6.00 -11.75 0.09
CA ALA A 185 5.58 -12.32 1.36
C ALA A 185 6.77 -12.84 2.20
N GLU A 186 7.76 -13.46 1.56
CA GLU A 186 8.99 -13.93 2.21
C GLU A 186 9.83 -12.77 2.76
N ALA A 187 9.95 -11.68 2.00
CA ALA A 187 10.65 -10.49 2.42
C ALA A 187 9.98 -9.81 3.62
N LEU A 188 8.65 -9.71 3.63
CA LEU A 188 7.93 -9.24 4.81
C LEU A 188 8.15 -10.16 6.03
N LYS A 189 8.21 -11.48 5.81
CA LYS A 189 8.51 -12.47 6.86
C LYS A 189 9.92 -12.33 7.42
N SER A 190 10.93 -12.13 6.57
CA SER A 190 12.33 -11.97 7.00
C SER A 190 12.54 -10.69 7.81
N MET A 191 11.76 -9.66 7.50
CA MET A 191 11.72 -8.38 8.24
C MET A 191 11.01 -8.45 9.59
N GLY A 192 10.58 -9.65 10.02
CA GLY A 192 9.90 -9.83 11.30
C GLY A 192 8.44 -9.39 11.30
N LEU A 193 7.88 -9.03 10.14
CA LEU A 193 6.43 -8.94 9.98
C LEU A 193 5.90 -10.36 9.76
N PRO A 194 4.74 -10.69 10.36
CA PRO A 194 4.52 -11.90 11.16
C PRO A 194 5.24 -13.19 10.68
N SER A 195 6.48 -13.40 11.11
CA SER A 195 7.10 -14.73 11.09
C SER A 195 6.43 -15.62 12.16
N SER A 196 6.19 -16.90 11.83
CA SER A 196 5.66 -17.91 12.75
C SER A 196 6.73 -18.53 13.64
N ARG A 197 8.01 -18.17 13.47
CA ARG A 197 9.08 -18.75 14.26
C ARG A 197 9.04 -18.20 15.70
N PRO A 198 9.04 -19.06 16.73
CA PRO A 198 9.27 -18.62 18.10
C PRO A 198 10.65 -17.96 18.14
N VAL A 199 10.69 -16.67 18.46
CA VAL A 199 11.94 -15.94 18.66
C VAL A 199 12.59 -16.51 19.92
N SER A 200 13.87 -16.87 19.86
CA SER A 200 14.62 -17.28 21.06
C SER A 200 14.52 -16.16 22.10
N VAL A 201 14.30 -16.53 23.36
CA VAL A 201 13.91 -15.64 24.47
C VAL A 201 14.88 -14.46 24.69
N ASP A 202 16.10 -14.52 24.14
CA ASP A 202 17.16 -13.54 24.38
C ASP A 202 17.40 -12.53 23.24
N MET A 203 16.70 -12.62 22.11
CA MET A 203 16.84 -11.64 21.02
C MET A 203 15.67 -10.66 20.98
N HIS A 204 15.93 -9.42 21.44
CA HIS A 204 15.02 -8.32 21.14
C HIS A 204 14.91 -8.16 19.63
N PRO A 205 13.69 -8.16 19.05
CA PRO A 205 13.53 -7.97 17.62
C PRO A 205 14.11 -6.62 17.23
N SER A 206 15.02 -6.64 16.25
CA SER A 206 15.50 -5.39 15.67
C SER A 206 14.32 -4.64 15.07
N PRO A 207 14.25 -3.31 15.25
CA PRO A 207 13.15 -2.53 14.72
C PRO A 207 13.18 -2.52 13.19
N LEU A 208 12.00 -2.59 12.58
CA LEU A 208 11.82 -2.40 11.15
C LEU A 208 12.08 -0.94 10.79
N LYS A 209 13.02 -0.69 9.89
CA LYS A 209 13.37 0.65 9.40
C LYS A 209 12.65 0.92 8.08
N LEU A 210 11.70 1.85 8.14
CA LEU A 210 10.86 2.24 7.00
C LEU A 210 11.23 3.63 6.50
N ILE A 211 11.39 3.78 5.19
CA ILE A 211 11.53 5.07 4.52
C ILE A 211 10.29 5.30 3.66
N SER A 212 9.58 6.41 3.90
CA SER A 212 8.44 6.84 3.08
C SER A 212 8.84 8.05 2.25
N LEU A 213 8.91 7.91 0.92
CA LEU A 213 9.38 8.91 -0.04
C LEU A 213 8.21 9.65 -0.66
N GLY A 214 8.22 10.99 -0.60
CA GLY A 214 7.03 11.79 -0.90
C GLY A 214 5.87 11.42 0.02
N GLY A 215 6.18 11.06 1.27
CA GLY A 215 5.22 10.47 2.19
C GLY A 215 4.18 11.44 2.76
N GLY A 216 4.31 12.74 2.48
CA GLY A 216 3.45 13.80 2.96
C GLY A 216 3.19 13.71 4.46
N PRO A 217 1.94 13.52 4.90
CA PRO A 217 1.58 13.49 6.33
C PRO A 217 1.92 12.18 7.05
N GLY A 218 2.52 11.19 6.38
CA GLY A 218 2.94 9.93 7.00
C GLY A 218 1.91 8.79 6.96
N TYR A 219 1.07 8.71 5.93
CA TYR A 219 0.11 7.61 5.77
C TYR A 219 0.77 6.22 5.70
N ASP A 220 1.93 6.13 5.05
CA ASP A 220 2.68 4.90 4.90
C ASP A 220 3.12 4.33 6.26
N PHE A 221 3.51 5.20 7.20
CA PHE A 221 3.82 4.83 8.57
C PHE A 221 2.58 4.25 9.27
N VAL A 222 1.44 4.96 9.22
CA VAL A 222 0.19 4.46 9.82
C VAL A 222 -0.19 3.11 9.26
N ALA A 223 -0.06 2.93 7.93
CA ALA A 223 -0.41 1.69 7.26
C ALA A 223 0.43 0.50 7.76
N ALA A 224 1.75 0.70 7.88
CA ALA A 224 2.66 -0.33 8.40
C ALA A 224 2.36 -0.67 9.86
N VAL A 225 2.11 0.35 10.70
CA VAL A 225 1.76 0.16 12.11
C VAL A 225 0.44 -0.59 12.27
N LEU A 226 -0.60 -0.26 11.50
CA LEU A 226 -1.88 -0.98 11.56
C LEU A 226 -1.72 -2.48 11.32
N ALA A 227 -0.96 -2.86 10.29
CA ALA A 227 -0.69 -4.26 10.00
C ALA A 227 0.08 -4.94 11.15
N ALA A 228 1.13 -4.29 11.66
CA ALA A 228 1.93 -4.81 12.78
C ALA A 228 1.11 -4.96 14.07
N SER A 229 0.33 -3.95 14.45
CA SER A 229 -0.51 -3.96 15.65
C SER A 229 -1.57 -5.06 15.60
N PHE A 230 -2.25 -5.24 14.47
CA PHE A 230 -3.24 -6.32 14.32
C PHE A 230 -2.59 -7.69 14.45
N HIS A 231 -1.45 -7.91 13.79
CA HIS A 231 -0.73 -9.18 13.84
C HIS A 231 -0.32 -9.53 15.28
N SER A 232 0.26 -8.58 16.01
CA SER A 232 0.63 -8.78 17.42
C SER A 232 -0.55 -9.06 18.32
N ALA A 233 -1.62 -8.27 18.19
CA ALA A 233 -2.82 -8.43 19.01
C ALA A 233 -3.53 -9.76 18.74
N SER A 234 -3.48 -10.25 17.49
CA SER A 234 -4.08 -11.54 17.13
C SER A 234 -3.26 -12.76 17.62
N LYS A 235 -1.96 -12.63 17.87
CA LYS A 235 -1.09 -13.73 18.33
C LYS A 235 -1.14 -13.96 19.84
N GLN A 236 -1.29 -12.90 20.62
CA GLN A 236 -1.21 -12.95 22.09
C GLN A 236 -2.17 -13.98 22.73
N LYS A 237 -3.32 -14.28 22.10
CA LYS A 237 -4.31 -15.23 22.64
C LYS A 237 -4.16 -16.68 22.20
N GLN A 238 -3.37 -16.98 21.15
CA GLN A 238 -3.15 -18.37 20.75
C GLN A 238 -2.29 -19.12 21.77
N GLN A 239 -1.32 -18.45 22.39
CA GLN A 239 -0.39 -19.06 23.33
C GLN A 239 -1.02 -19.46 24.68
N HIS A 240 -2.13 -18.82 25.07
CA HIS A 240 -2.77 -19.12 26.36
C HIS A 240 -3.54 -20.46 26.38
N HIS A 241 -3.75 -21.13 25.25
CA HIS A 241 -4.63 -22.30 25.17
C HIS A 241 -3.89 -23.65 25.08
N GLU A 242 -2.55 -23.64 24.93
CA GLU A 242 -1.75 -24.85 24.70
C GLU A 242 -0.81 -25.21 25.88
N ASP A 243 -0.66 -24.35 26.89
CA ASP A 243 0.36 -24.52 27.95
C ASP A 243 -0.29 -24.84 29.31
N ASP A 244 -0.70 -26.09 29.52
CA ASP A 244 -1.36 -26.60 30.73
C ASP A 244 -0.36 -26.97 31.86
N GLY A 245 0.79 -26.28 31.95
CA GLY A 245 1.78 -26.59 32.99
C GLY A 245 3.10 -25.80 32.98
N SER A 246 3.34 -24.97 31.96
CA SER A 246 4.54 -24.12 31.86
C SER A 246 4.16 -22.67 32.17
N ASN A 247 4.55 -22.18 33.36
CA ASN A 247 4.15 -20.86 33.88
C ASN A 247 4.90 -19.68 33.22
N ARG A 248 5.39 -19.84 31.98
CA ARG A 248 6.12 -18.79 31.25
C ARG A 248 5.18 -18.08 30.28
N ILE A 249 4.51 -17.04 30.78
CA ILE A 249 3.72 -16.11 29.96
C ILE A 249 4.66 -15.39 29.00
N GLY A 250 4.82 -15.92 27.80
CA GLY A 250 5.55 -15.25 26.72
C GLY A 250 4.75 -14.03 26.24
N VAL A 251 5.20 -12.82 26.57
CA VAL A 251 4.58 -11.60 26.05
C VAL A 251 4.99 -11.43 24.58
N VAL A 252 4.06 -11.70 23.66
CA VAL A 252 4.27 -11.39 22.23
C VAL A 252 4.33 -9.88 22.05
N ARG A 253 5.52 -9.35 21.79
CA ARG A 253 5.74 -7.92 21.51
C ARG A 253 5.64 -7.68 20.00
N ALA A 254 5.01 -6.57 19.61
CA ALA A 254 5.09 -6.10 18.23
C ALA A 254 6.52 -5.76 17.84
N THR A 255 6.87 -6.09 16.60
CA THR A 255 8.07 -5.60 15.94
C THR A 255 7.99 -4.07 15.89
N PRO A 256 8.89 -3.35 16.58
CA PRO A 256 8.87 -1.89 16.54
C PRO A 256 9.09 -1.41 15.10
N ILE A 257 8.43 -0.31 14.73
CA ILE A 257 8.59 0.32 13.41
C ILE A 257 9.18 1.70 13.65
N HIS A 258 10.34 1.95 13.06
CA HIS A 258 10.97 3.26 12.99
C HIS A 258 10.87 3.75 11.55
N ALA A 259 9.95 4.68 11.32
CA ALA A 259 9.77 5.29 10.02
C ALA A 259 10.45 6.65 9.93
N THR A 260 10.97 6.98 8.74
CA THR A 260 11.30 8.35 8.37
C THR A 260 10.49 8.72 7.12
N VAL A 261 9.64 9.75 7.25
CA VAL A 261 8.91 10.36 6.15
C VAL A 261 9.79 11.42 5.52
N PHE A 262 10.14 11.21 4.26
CA PHE A 262 10.92 12.09 3.44
C PHE A 262 10.03 12.81 2.44
N ASP A 263 9.93 14.13 2.56
CA ASP A 263 9.13 14.96 1.65
C ASP A 263 9.83 16.29 1.36
N TYR A 264 9.52 16.91 0.22
CA TYR A 264 10.10 18.19 -0.14
C TYR A 264 9.49 19.33 0.68
N GLU A 265 8.19 19.24 0.93
CA GLU A 265 7.40 20.27 1.60
C GLU A 265 7.57 20.17 3.12
N SER A 266 8.26 21.15 3.72
CA SER A 266 8.48 21.17 5.17
C SER A 266 7.19 21.33 5.99
N GLY A 267 6.11 21.78 5.35
CA GLY A 267 4.79 21.94 5.96
C GLY A 267 4.10 20.62 6.36
N TRP A 268 4.75 19.47 6.16
CA TRP A 268 4.31 18.17 6.66
C TRP A 268 4.91 17.77 8.00
N ALA A 269 6.00 18.41 8.44
CA ALA A 269 6.77 17.96 9.60
C ALA A 269 5.95 17.92 10.91
N ASP A 270 5.12 18.95 11.12
CA ASP A 270 4.18 19.04 12.23
C ASP A 270 3.10 17.94 12.15
N LEU A 271 2.52 17.75 10.96
CA LEU A 271 1.51 16.74 10.70
C LEU A 271 2.04 15.31 10.90
N VAL A 272 3.29 15.02 10.52
CA VAL A 272 3.94 13.73 10.77
C VAL A 272 4.09 13.46 12.27
N SER A 273 4.50 14.47 13.06
CA SER A 273 4.57 14.34 14.51
C SER A 273 3.20 14.08 15.14
N ILE A 274 2.16 14.80 14.69
CA ILE A 274 0.79 14.62 15.18
C ILE A 274 0.25 13.25 14.78
N MET A 275 0.54 12.79 13.56
CA MET A 275 0.19 11.45 13.08
C MET A 275 0.81 10.37 13.97
N SER A 276 2.11 10.50 14.29
CA SER A 276 2.81 9.58 15.18
C SER A 276 2.19 9.53 16.57
N ASN A 277 1.86 10.70 17.13
CA ASN A 277 1.20 10.80 18.43
C ASN A 277 -0.22 10.20 18.41
N SER A 278 -0.98 10.41 17.34
CA SER A 278 -2.33 9.86 17.17
C SER A 278 -2.29 8.33 17.08
N VAL A 279 -1.33 7.77 16.35
CA VAL A 279 -1.09 6.31 16.33
C VAL A 279 -0.73 5.79 17.72
N ARG A 280 0.15 6.50 18.44
CA ARG A 280 0.57 6.13 19.80
C ARG A 280 -0.59 6.08 20.78
N SER A 281 -1.50 7.06 20.73
CA SER A 281 -2.64 7.14 21.64
C SER A 281 -3.77 6.17 21.27
N CYS A 282 -3.96 5.88 19.99
CA CYS A 282 -5.14 5.14 19.53
C CYS A 282 -4.95 3.63 19.41
N LEU A 283 -3.72 3.14 19.18
CA LEU A 283 -3.48 1.73 18.89
C LEU A 283 -2.87 0.98 20.08
N PRO A 284 -3.26 -0.30 20.29
CA PRO A 284 -2.53 -1.18 21.19
C PRO A 284 -1.06 -1.27 20.81
N GLN A 285 -0.17 -1.09 21.80
CA GLN A 285 1.28 -1.04 21.60
C GLN A 285 1.75 0.12 20.69
N GLY A 286 0.91 1.13 20.42
CA GLY A 286 1.26 2.28 19.58
C GLY A 286 2.55 3.01 20.02
N GLY A 287 2.88 2.97 21.32
CA GLY A 287 4.08 3.59 21.88
C GLY A 287 5.42 2.95 21.52
N VAL A 288 5.44 1.76 20.91
CA VAL A 288 6.71 1.15 20.46
C VAL A 288 7.14 1.65 19.07
N HIS A 289 6.25 2.33 18.35
CA HIS A 289 6.52 2.83 17.01
C HIS A 289 6.94 4.30 17.04
N SER A 290 7.79 4.71 16.09
CA SER A 290 8.18 6.10 15.91
C SER A 290 8.17 6.50 14.44
N CYS A 291 7.94 7.78 14.19
CA CYS A 291 7.94 8.35 12.86
C CYS A 291 8.60 9.73 12.91
N ASP A 292 9.69 9.88 12.15
CA ASP A 292 10.42 11.13 12.02
C ASP A 292 10.17 11.77 10.65
N PHE A 293 10.40 13.07 10.54
CA PHE A 293 10.38 13.80 9.27
C PHE A 293 11.79 14.12 8.78
N GLY A 294 12.01 14.06 7.46
CA GLY A 294 13.19 14.53 6.78
C GLY A 294 12.85 15.24 5.48
N LYS A 295 13.63 16.25 5.10
CA LYS A 295 13.47 16.87 3.79
C LYS A 295 14.07 15.98 2.70
N CYS A 296 13.40 15.86 1.56
CA CYS A 296 13.90 15.13 0.38
C CYS A 296 13.19 15.59 -0.89
N ASP A 297 13.94 15.77 -1.98
CA ASP A 297 13.44 16.00 -3.33
C ASP A 297 13.74 14.76 -4.18
N ILE A 298 12.70 13.98 -4.49
CA ILE A 298 12.81 12.77 -5.32
C ILE A 298 13.19 13.07 -6.78
N THR A 299 13.26 14.33 -7.18
CA THR A 299 13.74 14.73 -8.50
C THR A 299 15.23 15.05 -8.49
N ALA A 300 15.86 15.32 -7.35
CA ALA A 300 17.28 15.63 -7.26
C ALA A 300 18.13 14.36 -6.99
N SER A 301 19.42 14.38 -7.33
CA SER A 301 20.33 13.29 -6.95
C SER A 301 20.32 13.05 -5.43
N LEU A 302 20.58 11.82 -5.00
CA LEU A 302 20.73 11.49 -3.57
C LEU A 302 21.95 12.22 -2.94
N SER A 303 22.93 12.62 -3.76
CA SER A 303 24.07 13.45 -3.35
C SER A 303 23.73 14.94 -3.21
N SER A 304 22.52 15.37 -3.56
CA SER A 304 22.09 16.76 -3.40
C SER A 304 21.99 17.14 -1.91
N PRO A 305 22.32 18.38 -1.52
CA PRO A 305 22.18 18.84 -0.13
C PRO A 305 20.79 18.62 0.46
N VAL A 306 19.73 18.72 -0.36
CA VAL A 306 18.35 18.51 0.07
C VAL A 306 18.04 17.04 0.43
N ASN A 307 18.86 16.09 -0.04
CA ASN A 307 18.66 14.65 0.12
C ASN A 307 19.64 13.99 1.10
N MET A 308 20.51 14.76 1.75
CA MET A 308 21.56 14.24 2.63
C MET A 308 21.05 13.33 3.75
N LYS A 309 19.98 13.74 4.46
CA LYS A 309 19.38 12.92 5.52
C LYS A 309 18.79 11.62 4.98
N CYS A 310 18.26 11.63 3.76
CA CYS A 310 17.76 10.42 3.09
C CYS A 310 18.93 9.47 2.81
N ARG A 311 19.99 9.98 2.17
CA ARG A 311 21.22 9.25 1.85
C ARG A 311 21.80 8.50 3.05
N GLU A 312 21.91 9.17 4.20
CA GLU A 312 22.46 8.61 5.45
C GLU A 312 21.68 7.39 5.98
N GLN A 313 20.45 7.19 5.51
CA GLN A 313 19.53 6.14 5.96
C GLN A 313 19.26 5.07 4.90
N VAL A 314 19.56 5.31 3.62
CA VAL A 314 19.21 4.41 2.51
C VAL A 314 19.73 2.99 2.74
N ASN A 315 21.01 2.81 3.04
CA ASN A 315 21.59 1.48 3.25
C ASN A 315 21.18 0.81 4.58
N LYS A 316 20.43 1.51 5.44
CA LYS A 316 19.92 1.00 6.71
C LYS A 316 18.45 0.61 6.64
N ALA A 317 17.73 1.01 5.60
CA ALA A 317 16.29 0.81 5.51
C ALA A 317 15.94 -0.58 4.97
N ASP A 318 14.94 -1.20 5.60
CA ASP A 318 14.40 -2.49 5.20
C ASP A 318 13.32 -2.32 4.13
N VAL A 319 12.49 -1.29 4.28
CA VAL A 319 11.35 -1.01 3.39
C VAL A 319 11.38 0.44 2.93
N PHE A 320 11.22 0.64 1.64
CA PHE A 320 10.95 1.92 0.99
C PHE A 320 9.53 1.92 0.46
N ILE A 321 8.80 3.00 0.69
CA ILE A 321 7.45 3.20 0.15
C ILE A 321 7.41 4.54 -0.58
N CYS A 322 6.94 4.58 -1.83
CA CYS A 322 6.58 5.81 -2.52
C CYS A 322 5.11 5.71 -2.93
N SER A 323 4.25 6.45 -2.23
CA SER A 323 2.81 6.44 -2.41
C SER A 323 2.30 7.74 -3.00
N TYR A 324 1.80 7.69 -4.23
CA TYR A 324 1.16 8.81 -4.94
C TYR A 324 2.07 10.01 -5.25
N CYS A 325 3.38 9.79 -5.28
CA CYS A 325 4.45 10.79 -5.43
C CYS A 325 5.06 10.81 -6.84
N VAL A 326 5.09 9.68 -7.54
CA VAL A 326 5.86 9.53 -8.79
C VAL A 326 5.08 10.13 -9.95
N ALA A 327 3.78 9.85 -10.03
CA ALA A 327 2.94 10.30 -11.14
C ALA A 327 2.90 11.83 -11.25
N GLU A 328 2.81 12.52 -10.12
CA GLU A 328 2.78 13.98 -10.03
C GLU A 328 4.15 14.65 -10.23
N ASN A 329 5.26 13.90 -10.14
CA ASN A 329 6.61 14.41 -10.40
C ASN A 329 7.20 13.92 -11.74
N ALA A 330 6.40 13.24 -12.57
CA ALA A 330 6.86 12.54 -13.76
C ALA A 330 7.65 13.40 -14.75
N LYS A 331 7.29 14.68 -14.90
CA LYS A 331 7.96 15.58 -15.85
C LYS A 331 9.40 15.87 -15.41
N GLU A 332 9.59 16.27 -14.16
CA GLU A 332 10.92 16.58 -13.63
C GLU A 332 11.76 15.31 -13.44
N LEU A 333 11.13 14.18 -13.06
CA LEU A 333 11.80 12.87 -13.00
C LEU A 333 12.40 12.48 -14.36
N ARG A 334 11.61 12.55 -15.45
CA ARG A 334 12.11 12.25 -16.81
C ARG A 334 13.19 13.23 -17.25
N LYS A 335 13.00 14.53 -16.99
CA LYS A 335 13.96 15.58 -17.36
C LYS A 335 15.32 15.36 -16.72
N LYS A 336 15.35 14.84 -15.48
CA LYS A 336 16.56 14.50 -14.75
C LYS A 336 16.91 13.02 -14.84
N ASP A 337 16.34 12.31 -15.81
CA ASP A 337 16.62 10.91 -16.13
C ASP A 337 16.59 10.00 -14.88
N TYR A 338 15.58 10.23 -14.03
CA TYR A 338 15.33 9.47 -12.80
C TYR A 338 16.54 9.36 -11.86
N ILE A 339 17.42 10.37 -11.83
CA ILE A 339 18.70 10.33 -11.10
C ILE A 339 18.55 9.92 -9.63
N PHE A 340 17.52 10.41 -8.94
CA PHE A 340 17.25 10.03 -7.55
C PHE A 340 17.07 8.52 -7.39
N PHE A 341 16.23 7.91 -8.23
CA PHE A 341 15.94 6.48 -8.16
C PHE A 341 17.13 5.63 -8.59
N LYS A 342 17.95 6.10 -9.53
CA LYS A 342 19.23 5.46 -9.88
C LYS A 342 20.17 5.41 -8.68
N ASP A 343 20.40 6.55 -8.04
CA ASP A 343 21.25 6.65 -6.85
C ASP A 343 20.69 5.79 -5.69
N LEU A 344 19.37 5.82 -5.49
CA LEU A 344 18.69 5.09 -4.43
C LEU A 344 18.77 3.57 -4.62
N PHE A 345 18.46 3.07 -5.82
CA PHE A 345 18.57 1.64 -6.15
C PHE A 345 20.02 1.15 -6.10
N TRP A 346 20.97 2.03 -6.39
CA TRP A 346 22.38 1.76 -6.21
C TRP A 346 22.76 1.58 -4.74
N GLU A 347 22.41 2.55 -3.88
CA GLU A 347 22.82 2.58 -2.47
C GLU A 347 22.00 1.67 -1.53
N MET A 348 20.79 1.23 -1.92
CA MET A 348 19.96 0.36 -1.06
C MET A 348 20.59 -1.01 -0.81
N SER A 349 20.32 -1.60 0.36
CA SER A 349 20.84 -2.91 0.74
C SER A 349 20.17 -4.06 -0.01
N GLU A 350 20.90 -5.16 -0.15
CA GLU A 350 20.34 -6.43 -0.64
C GLU A 350 19.24 -6.91 0.32
N GLY A 351 18.13 -7.42 -0.22
CA GLY A 351 16.97 -7.86 0.54
C GLY A 351 15.94 -6.76 0.84
N SER A 352 16.30 -5.48 0.72
CA SER A 352 15.38 -4.37 0.95
C SER A 352 14.21 -4.38 -0.05
N LEU A 353 13.03 -4.03 0.44
CA LEU A 353 11.79 -3.94 -0.33
C LEU A 353 11.51 -2.50 -0.76
N PHE A 354 10.98 -2.35 -1.97
CA PHE A 354 10.49 -1.09 -2.49
C PHE A 354 9.05 -1.23 -2.94
N ILE A 355 8.15 -0.42 -2.40
CA ILE A 355 6.71 -0.48 -2.68
C ILE A 355 6.28 0.84 -3.33
N PHE A 356 5.71 0.75 -4.52
CA PHE A 356 5.08 1.87 -5.20
C PHE A 356 3.57 1.71 -5.16
N THR A 357 2.85 2.78 -4.81
CA THR A 357 1.39 2.84 -4.96
C THR A 357 1.00 4.10 -5.72
N GLU A 358 0.17 3.95 -6.76
CA GLU A 358 -0.25 5.07 -7.60
C GLU A 358 -1.69 4.94 -8.10
N THR A 359 -2.26 6.06 -8.52
CA THR A 359 -3.55 6.06 -9.24
C THR A 359 -3.43 5.50 -10.66
N THR A 360 -2.22 5.31 -11.16
CA THR A 360 -1.94 4.87 -12.52
C THR A 360 -0.63 4.07 -12.60
N HIS A 361 -0.59 3.04 -13.45
CA HIS A 361 0.61 2.22 -13.69
C HIS A 361 1.53 2.77 -14.80
N ARG A 362 1.20 3.92 -15.39
CA ARG A 362 1.84 4.42 -16.63
C ARG A 362 3.36 4.62 -16.51
N LEU A 363 3.88 4.82 -15.31
CA LEU A 363 5.31 5.00 -15.05
C LEU A 363 6.05 3.71 -14.69
N TRP A 364 5.34 2.59 -14.51
CA TRP A 364 5.94 1.34 -14.06
C TRP A 364 7.02 0.83 -15.04
N PRO A 365 6.81 0.90 -16.37
CA PRO A 365 7.86 0.51 -17.31
C PRO A 365 9.14 1.32 -17.16
N GLU A 366 9.04 2.63 -16.95
CA GLU A 366 10.20 3.52 -16.81
C GLU A 366 10.94 3.25 -15.49
N LEU A 367 10.22 3.07 -14.38
CA LEU A 367 10.82 2.73 -13.08
C LEU A 367 11.49 1.34 -13.06
N VAL A 368 10.87 0.34 -13.69
CA VAL A 368 11.47 -1.00 -13.81
C VAL A 368 12.74 -0.95 -14.64
N GLU A 369 12.73 -0.21 -15.76
CA GLU A 369 13.92 -0.02 -16.58
C GLU A 369 15.05 0.68 -15.80
N VAL A 370 14.73 1.70 -15.01
CA VAL A 370 15.70 2.36 -14.11
C VAL A 370 16.29 1.37 -13.10
N ALA A 371 15.47 0.52 -12.48
CA ALA A 371 15.93 -0.49 -11.54
C ALA A 371 16.86 -1.51 -12.21
N GLN A 372 16.47 -2.05 -13.37
CA GLN A 372 17.24 -3.04 -14.14
C GLN A 372 18.59 -2.46 -14.64
N ASN A 373 18.56 -1.28 -15.25
CA ASN A 373 19.77 -0.64 -15.79
C ASN A 373 20.78 -0.25 -14.69
N THR A 374 20.31 0.06 -13.49
CA THR A 374 21.18 0.35 -12.34
C THR A 374 21.92 -0.90 -11.87
N CYS A 375 21.24 -2.05 -11.95
CA CYS A 375 21.73 -3.37 -11.57
C CYS A 375 22.77 -3.95 -12.55
N ASP A 376 22.58 -3.78 -13.85
CA ASP A 376 23.52 -4.27 -14.88
C ASP A 376 24.93 -3.69 -14.71
N ARG A 377 25.04 -2.45 -14.21
CA ARG A 377 26.32 -1.78 -13.93
C ARG A 377 27.08 -2.38 -12.75
N LEU A 378 26.39 -3.08 -11.85
CA LEU A 378 26.97 -3.70 -10.65
C LEU A 378 27.42 -5.14 -10.88
N GLY A 379 27.06 -5.74 -12.02
CA GLY A 379 27.50 -7.07 -12.45
C GLY A 379 27.07 -8.25 -11.58
N ASN A 380 26.35 -8.03 -10.47
CA ASN A 380 25.97 -9.07 -9.49
C ASN A 380 24.71 -8.71 -8.67
N SER A 381 23.81 -7.86 -9.17
CA SER A 381 22.54 -7.59 -8.48
C SER A 381 21.44 -7.36 -9.49
N GLY A 382 20.21 -7.71 -9.13
CA GLY A 382 19.00 -7.50 -9.89
C GLY A 382 17.82 -7.14 -8.98
N PHE A 383 16.61 -7.14 -9.54
CA PHE A 383 15.38 -6.92 -8.79
C PHE A 383 14.36 -8.02 -9.07
N HIS A 384 13.80 -8.61 -8.01
CA HIS A 384 12.52 -9.29 -8.14
C HIS A 384 11.41 -8.25 -8.25
N ILE A 385 10.46 -8.49 -9.14
CA ILE A 385 9.42 -7.53 -9.49
C ILE A 385 8.06 -8.18 -9.28
N ALA A 386 7.12 -7.47 -8.67
CA ALA A 386 5.74 -7.91 -8.57
C ALA A 386 4.79 -6.77 -8.90
N PHE A 387 3.61 -7.13 -9.40
CA PHE A 387 2.49 -6.22 -9.57
C PHE A 387 1.28 -6.78 -8.80
N PRO A 388 1.29 -6.76 -7.45
CA PRO A 388 0.28 -7.46 -6.63
C PRO A 388 -1.15 -7.07 -6.97
N ARG A 389 -1.35 -5.81 -7.37
CA ARG A 389 -2.61 -5.30 -7.91
C ARG A 389 -2.37 -4.66 -9.28
N ALA A 390 -2.39 -5.50 -10.31
CA ALA A 390 -2.24 -5.13 -11.72
C ALA A 390 -3.57 -4.79 -12.44
N GLY A 391 -4.69 -4.82 -11.70
CA GLY A 391 -5.95 -4.16 -12.05
C GLY A 391 -7.13 -5.07 -12.44
N ARG A 392 -8.28 -4.81 -11.78
CA ARG A 392 -9.57 -4.50 -12.41
C ARG A 392 -10.28 -3.46 -11.53
N GLY A 393 -10.89 -2.43 -12.13
CA GLY A 393 -11.75 -1.47 -11.40
C GLY A 393 -11.05 -0.23 -10.85
N LYS A 394 -11.55 0.30 -9.72
CA LYS A 394 -11.06 1.52 -9.04
C LYS A 394 -9.87 1.24 -8.11
N ASP A 395 -9.36 0.02 -8.11
CA ASP A 395 -8.29 -0.40 -7.22
C ASP A 395 -6.96 0.21 -7.70
N ASN A 396 -6.19 0.78 -6.78
CA ASN A 396 -4.93 1.45 -7.06
C ASN A 396 -3.90 0.49 -7.70
N PHE A 397 -2.96 1.04 -8.46
CA PHE A 397 -1.87 0.26 -9.04
C PHE A 397 -0.73 0.14 -8.05
N GLN A 398 -0.19 -1.07 -7.95
CA GLN A 398 0.89 -1.37 -7.02
C GLN A 398 2.02 -2.09 -7.75
N MET A 399 3.24 -1.71 -7.43
CA MET A 399 4.46 -2.37 -7.90
C MET A 399 5.36 -2.58 -6.70
N VAL A 400 5.92 -3.77 -6.58
CA VAL A 400 6.88 -4.11 -5.53
C VAL A 400 8.18 -4.54 -6.20
N LEU A 401 9.30 -4.02 -5.72
CA LEU A 401 10.63 -4.42 -6.10
C LEU A 401 11.35 -4.97 -4.85
N GLN A 402 12.17 -6.00 -5.02
CA GLN A 402 13.10 -6.44 -3.99
C GLN A 402 14.50 -6.53 -4.61
N LYS A 403 15.48 -5.85 -4.01
CA LYS A 403 16.87 -5.96 -4.47
C LYS A 403 17.43 -7.32 -4.07
N SER A 404 17.96 -8.05 -5.03
CA SER A 404 18.45 -9.43 -4.84
C SER A 404 19.55 -9.74 -5.85
N LYS A 405 20.54 -10.55 -5.49
CA LYS A 405 21.56 -11.04 -6.45
C LYS A 405 20.95 -11.78 -7.63
N ASP A 406 19.92 -12.58 -7.35
CA ASP A 406 19.23 -13.42 -8.33
C ASP A 406 17.94 -12.76 -8.84
N GLY A 407 17.80 -11.46 -8.63
CA GLY A 407 16.63 -10.69 -9.00
C GLY A 407 16.42 -10.68 -10.52
N ALA A 408 15.44 -11.45 -10.98
CA ALA A 408 15.05 -11.51 -12.38
C ALA A 408 13.56 -11.23 -12.58
N MET A 409 13.23 -10.73 -13.77
CA MET A 409 11.85 -10.47 -14.18
C MET A 409 11.30 -11.66 -14.97
N SER A 410 10.14 -12.18 -14.57
CA SER A 410 9.47 -13.29 -15.28
C SER A 410 8.87 -12.83 -16.61
N GLU A 411 8.55 -13.79 -17.50
CA GLU A 411 7.92 -13.47 -18.79
C GLU A 411 6.52 -12.85 -18.62
N ASP A 412 5.74 -13.33 -17.64
CA ASP A 412 4.43 -12.76 -17.32
C ASP A 412 4.52 -11.28 -16.89
N GLN A 413 5.53 -10.95 -16.09
CA GLN A 413 5.82 -9.57 -15.69
C GLN A 413 6.22 -8.72 -16.89
N ARG A 414 7.01 -9.27 -17.81
CA ARG A 414 7.40 -8.60 -19.06
C ARG A 414 6.19 -8.31 -19.96
N MET A 415 5.29 -9.29 -20.14
CA MET A 415 4.04 -9.10 -20.87
C MET A 415 3.18 -8.00 -20.25
N LEU A 416 3.05 -7.98 -18.92
CA LEU A 416 2.30 -6.96 -18.20
C LEU A 416 2.92 -5.56 -18.37
N LEU A 417 4.24 -5.44 -18.30
CA LEU A 417 4.95 -4.19 -18.58
C LEU A 417 4.72 -3.68 -20.01
N ASN A 418 4.72 -4.57 -21.01
CA ASN A 418 4.40 -4.18 -22.39
C ASN A 418 2.98 -3.62 -22.52
N ARG A 419 2.02 -4.20 -21.80
CA ARG A 419 0.67 -3.64 -21.72
C ARG A 419 0.67 -2.26 -21.05
N PHE A 420 1.41 -2.06 -19.97
CA PHE A 420 1.55 -0.77 -19.30
C PHE A 420 2.18 0.30 -20.20
N ARG A 421 3.19 -0.06 -21.02
CA ARG A 421 3.77 0.82 -22.04
C ARG A 421 2.71 1.28 -23.05
N HIS A 422 1.91 0.34 -23.54
CA HIS A 422 0.81 0.66 -24.46
C HIS A 422 -0.20 1.62 -23.83
N HIS A 423 -0.62 1.38 -22.59
CA HIS A 423 -1.52 2.29 -21.88
C HIS A 423 -0.91 3.70 -21.66
N ALA A 424 0.39 3.79 -21.38
CA ALA A 424 1.10 5.06 -21.26
C ALA A 424 1.12 5.83 -22.59
N LEU A 425 1.33 5.15 -23.72
CA LEU A 425 1.28 5.74 -25.06
C LEU A 425 -0.14 6.28 -25.39
N MET A 426 -1.18 5.48 -25.15
CA MET A 426 -2.57 5.88 -25.38
C MET A 426 -2.94 7.12 -24.55
N HIS A 427 -2.46 7.20 -23.31
CA HIS A 427 -2.68 8.39 -22.50
C HIS A 427 -1.99 9.63 -23.06
N LYS A 428 -0.73 9.52 -23.50
CA LYS A 428 -0.02 10.64 -24.14
C LYS A 428 -0.77 11.16 -25.36
N GLN A 429 -1.28 10.26 -26.22
CA GLN A 429 -2.09 10.63 -27.38
C GLN A 429 -3.40 11.32 -26.97
N LYS A 430 -4.08 10.83 -25.93
CA LYS A 430 -5.30 11.46 -25.39
C LYS A 430 -5.05 12.88 -24.89
N ILE A 431 -3.94 13.13 -24.20
CA ILE A 431 -3.59 14.49 -23.76
C ILE A 431 -3.26 15.38 -24.97
N ALA A 432 -2.49 14.86 -25.93
CA ALA A 432 -2.13 15.59 -27.15
C ALA A 432 -3.34 15.96 -28.01
N SER A 433 -4.43 15.18 -27.95
CA SER A 433 -5.70 15.50 -28.63
C SER A 433 -6.53 16.57 -27.91
N GLY A 434 -5.98 17.27 -26.92
CA GLY A 434 -6.68 18.31 -26.15
C GLY A 434 -7.63 17.75 -25.10
N PHE A 435 -7.35 16.59 -24.51
CA PHE A 435 -8.09 16.17 -23.32
C PHE A 435 -7.60 16.92 -22.09
N HIS A 436 -8.54 17.46 -21.31
CA HIS A 436 -8.27 18.14 -20.04
C HIS A 436 -9.17 17.55 -18.96
N ARG A 437 -8.64 17.43 -17.73
CA ARG A 437 -9.45 17.07 -16.58
C ARG A 437 -10.45 18.17 -16.28
N GLN A 438 -11.72 17.80 -16.14
CA GLN A 438 -12.76 18.71 -15.69
C GLN A 438 -12.90 18.63 -14.18
N ALA A 439 -13.20 19.77 -13.55
CA ALA A 439 -13.57 19.81 -12.15
C ALA A 439 -14.79 18.91 -11.91
N LYS A 440 -14.82 18.25 -10.75
CA LYS A 440 -15.95 17.38 -10.40
C LYS A 440 -17.20 18.25 -10.30
N LYS A 441 -18.24 17.92 -11.06
CA LYS A 441 -19.54 18.60 -10.94
C LYS A 441 -20.06 18.44 -9.51
N ILE A 442 -20.26 19.57 -8.82
CA ILE A 442 -20.89 19.60 -7.50
C ILE A 442 -22.39 19.38 -7.74
N LYS A 443 -22.94 18.33 -7.13
CA LYS A 443 -24.36 17.99 -7.28
C LYS A 443 -25.19 19.15 -6.73
N GLY A 444 -25.95 19.83 -7.60
CA GLY A 444 -26.78 20.99 -7.23
C GLY A 444 -26.21 22.37 -7.57
N ALA A 445 -24.95 22.47 -8.03
CA ALA A 445 -24.45 23.70 -8.63
C ALA A 445 -25.09 23.88 -10.00
N LYS A 446 -25.83 24.98 -10.20
CA LYS A 446 -26.41 25.38 -11.48
C LYS A 446 -25.36 25.98 -12.40
#